data_AF-A0A9P8BLW6-F1
#
_entry.id   AF-A0A9P8BLW6-F1
#
_cell.length_a   1.000
_cell.length_b   1.000
_cell.length_c   1.000
_cell.angle_alpha   90.00
_cell.angle_beta   90.00
_cell.angle_gamma   90.00
#
_symmetry.space_group_name_H-M   'P 1'
#
loop_
_entity.id
_entity.type
_entity.pdbx_description
1 polymer ?
#
loop_
_entity_poly.entity_id
_entity_poly.type
_entity_poly.pdbx_seq_one_letter_code
_entity_poly.pdbx_strand_id
1 'polypeptide(L)'
;MARPNRLPQDVSTLSLYKAPEGVGLNTEPGVTVGVEDEISDTTSLHGMFAETDAVQVIVRPASYERSPLNVVQYDRRSGDLVWNQGAFKSFPVHSESNFKILRQSADFCFFDKTAFIMAIESFHEPALVFLRPRRSGKSLGLSTLAHFHGREHLPDYKLLFEGLAIDEHVAHNRVFPGRYFVLKFDFSAVDRSQNRNVARHSLNLMLNESIMEFYRTYEPYLRRSADDLIENFIKDDASASLIACVNVVHRILTSVENPEDPLSKIKGIYLMADEYDSYSNEYLVQNDSVHWKPTQGAEPDSLLKGFWAAVKSGLGSAISKCYITGVLPQCLADNTSGFNVARYVSWEPELAGFCGLTEADVVAALALEKVCGSTAKAKKHLKIMKDH
;
A
#
# COMPACT_ATOMS: atom_id res chain seq x y z
N MET A 1 12.99 -25.86 44.21
CA MET A 1 12.99 -24.93 45.36
C MET A 1 12.67 -23.54 44.84
N ALA A 2 11.69 -22.87 45.49
CA ALA A 2 11.25 -21.47 45.33
C ALA A 2 10.64 -21.07 43.96
N ARG A 3 9.56 -20.28 43.86
CA ARG A 3 8.45 -19.80 44.71
C ARG A 3 7.44 -19.21 43.69
N PRO A 4 6.11 -19.37 43.85
CA PRO A 4 5.10 -18.64 43.07
C PRO A 4 4.75 -17.31 43.77
N ASN A 5 4.37 -16.28 43.00
CA ASN A 5 3.68 -15.04 43.42
C ASN A 5 3.57 -14.13 42.18
N ARG A 6 2.57 -13.28 41.95
CA ARG A 6 1.28 -12.92 42.56
C ARG A 6 0.63 -11.98 41.54
N LEU A 7 -0.65 -12.16 41.25
CA LEU A 7 -1.49 -11.08 40.71
C LEU A 7 -1.73 -10.05 41.83
N PRO A 8 -1.72 -8.73 41.56
CA PRO A 8 -2.35 -7.77 42.43
C PRO A 8 -3.82 -7.61 42.05
N GLN A 9 -4.69 -7.98 42.99
CA GLN A 9 -5.99 -7.32 43.14
C GLN A 9 -5.76 -5.98 43.87
N ASP A 10 -6.45 -4.94 43.40
CA ASP A 10 -7.48 -4.22 44.16
C ASP A 10 -7.41 -2.68 44.18
N VAL A 11 -8.63 -2.13 44.14
CA VAL A 11 -9.19 -0.83 44.56
C VAL A 11 -8.70 0.52 44.01
N SER A 12 -9.65 1.15 43.30
CA SER A 12 -10.19 2.51 43.51
C SER A 12 -9.23 3.70 43.69
N THR A 13 -9.30 4.66 42.77
CA THR A 13 -9.52 6.08 43.11
C THR A 13 -9.94 6.86 41.85
N LEU A 14 -11.23 7.18 41.78
CA LEU A 14 -11.75 8.28 40.97
C LEU A 14 -11.17 9.59 41.52
N SER A 15 -10.52 10.39 40.68
CA SER A 15 -10.31 11.82 40.95
C SER A 15 -10.89 12.63 39.80
N LEU A 16 -12.01 13.30 40.12
CA LEU A 16 -12.67 14.31 39.33
C LEU A 16 -11.72 15.51 39.18
N TYR A 17 -11.27 15.80 37.95
CA TYR A 17 -10.57 17.04 37.66
C TYR A 17 -11.61 18.17 37.55
N LYS A 18 -11.57 19.07 38.53
CA LYS A 18 -12.31 20.33 38.59
C LYS A 18 -11.66 21.33 37.63
N ALA A 19 -12.45 21.93 36.74
CA ALA A 19 -12.03 23.06 35.91
C ALA A 19 -11.81 24.32 36.78
N PRO A 20 -10.82 25.19 36.48
CA PRO A 20 -10.78 26.53 37.05
C PRO A 20 -11.74 27.45 36.29
N GLU A 21 -12.64 28.09 37.05
CA GLU A 21 -13.46 29.21 36.62
C GLU A 21 -12.62 30.50 36.52
N GLY A 22 -12.92 31.32 35.51
CA GLY A 22 -12.87 32.78 35.59
C GLY A 22 -11.58 33.49 35.20
N VAL A 23 -11.56 34.05 33.98
CA VAL A 23 -11.16 35.46 33.75
C VAL A 23 -12.08 36.02 32.67
N GLY A 24 -12.81 37.08 33.01
CA GLY A 24 -13.76 37.75 32.13
C GLY A 24 -13.15 38.87 31.28
N LEU A 25 -13.88 39.13 30.20
CA LEU A 25 -14.12 40.42 29.51
C LEU A 25 -12.93 41.23 28.99
N ASN A 26 -12.88 41.37 27.66
CA ASN A 26 -12.98 42.70 27.03
C ASN A 26 -13.53 42.58 25.60
N THR A 27 -14.63 43.29 25.37
CA THR A 27 -15.32 43.55 24.11
C THR A 27 -14.78 44.83 23.45
N GLU A 28 -15.05 44.97 22.14
CA GLU A 28 -15.13 46.19 21.30
C GLU A 28 -14.11 46.30 20.13
N PRO A 29 -14.42 47.03 19.02
CA PRO A 29 -15.12 46.45 17.86
C PRO A 29 -14.53 46.87 16.48
N GLY A 30 -15.04 46.27 15.41
CA GLY A 30 -15.16 46.90 14.08
C GLY A 30 -14.00 46.74 13.10
N VAL A 31 -14.26 46.07 11.96
CA VAL A 31 -14.00 46.63 10.62
C VAL A 31 -15.08 46.10 9.66
N THR A 32 -15.62 47.04 8.89
CA THR A 32 -16.77 47.01 8.00
C THR A 32 -16.53 46.29 6.67
N VAL A 33 -17.63 45.79 6.12
CA VAL A 33 -17.85 45.31 4.75
C VAL A 33 -17.71 46.48 3.76
N GLY A 34 -17.05 46.24 2.63
CA GLY A 34 -17.09 47.12 1.45
C GLY A 34 -17.56 46.33 0.21
N VAL A 35 -18.71 46.75 -0.31
CA VAL A 35 -19.29 46.43 -1.63
C VAL A 35 -19.11 47.68 -2.51
N GLU A 36 -19.17 47.51 -3.83
CA GLU A 36 -19.18 48.47 -4.96
C GLU A 36 -17.94 48.31 -5.87
N ASP A 37 -17.99 48.30 -7.21
CA ASP A 37 -19.10 48.28 -8.17
C ASP A 37 -18.54 47.93 -9.56
N GLU A 38 -19.46 47.60 -10.47
CA GLU A 38 -19.32 47.23 -11.89
C GLU A 38 -18.57 48.23 -12.78
N ILE A 39 -17.83 47.73 -13.79
CA ILE A 39 -17.81 48.31 -15.15
C ILE A 39 -17.81 47.19 -16.20
N SER A 40 -18.77 47.32 -17.11
CA SER A 40 -19.04 46.58 -18.35
C SER A 40 -17.98 46.75 -19.45
N ASP A 41 -17.71 45.71 -20.25
CA ASP A 41 -18.09 45.73 -21.69
C ASP A 41 -17.74 44.42 -22.42
N THR A 42 -18.66 44.04 -23.30
CA THR A 42 -18.65 42.84 -24.15
C THR A 42 -17.93 43.07 -25.48
N THR A 43 -17.06 42.16 -25.91
CA THR A 43 -17.04 41.70 -27.33
C THR A 43 -16.35 40.33 -27.45
N SER A 44 -17.02 39.41 -28.15
CA SER A 44 -16.60 38.06 -28.47
C SER A 44 -15.63 38.00 -29.65
N LEU A 45 -14.70 37.03 -29.66
CA LEU A 45 -14.40 36.15 -30.81
C LEU A 45 -13.48 34.99 -30.42
N HIS A 46 -13.76 33.85 -31.04
CA HIS A 46 -13.22 32.50 -30.83
C HIS A 46 -11.71 32.36 -30.96
N GLY A 47 -11.13 31.39 -30.22
CA GLY A 47 -9.93 30.69 -30.70
C GLY A 47 -9.04 30.03 -29.65
N MET A 48 -9.33 28.77 -29.33
CA MET A 48 -8.38 27.67 -29.12
C MET A 48 -7.53 27.58 -27.82
N PHE A 49 -7.76 26.44 -27.15
CA PHE A 49 -6.98 25.78 -26.09
C PHE A 49 -6.95 26.44 -24.70
N ALA A 50 -7.91 26.06 -23.86
CA ALA A 50 -7.74 26.12 -22.42
C ALA A 50 -6.99 24.85 -21.95
N GLU A 51 -5.70 24.98 -21.68
CA GLU A 51 -5.02 24.14 -20.69
C GLU A 51 -5.65 24.48 -19.33
N THR A 52 -6.46 23.58 -18.78
CA THR A 52 -6.97 23.72 -17.42
C THR A 52 -5.91 23.21 -16.46
N ASP A 53 -5.14 24.13 -15.86
CA ASP A 53 -4.29 23.84 -14.72
C ASP A 53 -5.16 23.30 -13.57
N ALA A 54 -5.00 22.01 -13.26
CA ALA A 54 -5.73 21.33 -12.21
C ALA A 54 -5.22 21.80 -10.84
N VAL A 55 -5.96 22.71 -10.19
CA VAL A 55 -5.67 23.10 -8.80
C VAL A 55 -6.15 21.99 -7.86
N GLN A 56 -5.21 21.36 -7.15
CA GLN A 56 -5.47 20.37 -6.10
C GLN A 56 -5.54 21.06 -4.73
N VAL A 57 -6.49 20.68 -3.86
CA VAL A 57 -6.68 21.27 -2.52
C VAL A 57 -6.25 20.26 -1.46
N ILE A 58 -5.21 20.61 -0.68
CA ILE A 58 -4.72 19.83 0.47
C ILE A 58 -5.14 20.56 1.74
N VAL A 59 -5.92 19.90 2.60
CA VAL A 59 -6.36 20.49 3.89
C VAL A 59 -5.47 19.96 5.01
N ARG A 60 -4.52 20.79 5.48
CA ARG A 60 -3.62 20.47 6.59
C ARG A 60 -4.19 20.91 7.94
N PRO A 61 -4.08 20.11 9.02
CA PRO A 61 -4.43 20.55 10.37
C PRO A 61 -3.44 21.62 10.89
N ALA A 62 -3.92 22.54 11.73
CA ALA A 62 -3.14 23.68 12.20
C ALA A 62 -2.28 23.37 13.43
N SER A 63 -1.00 23.78 13.36
CA SER A 63 0.02 24.03 14.41
C SER A 63 0.90 22.87 14.94
N TYR A 64 2.24 23.04 14.86
CA TYR A 64 3.17 23.16 16.02
C TYR A 64 4.63 23.51 15.60
N GLU A 65 5.33 24.36 16.38
CA GLU A 65 6.74 24.75 16.21
C GLU A 65 7.74 23.71 16.74
N ARG A 66 8.97 23.64 16.18
CA ARG A 66 10.04 22.72 16.62
C ARG A 66 11.35 23.46 16.96
N SER A 67 12.13 22.83 17.85
CA SER A 67 13.58 23.04 18.04
C SER A 67 14.25 21.69 18.41
N PRO A 68 15.58 21.53 18.24
CA PRO A 68 16.12 20.40 17.47
C PRO A 68 16.73 19.27 18.29
N LEU A 69 16.55 18.03 17.82
CA LEU A 69 17.36 16.84 18.09
C LEU A 69 17.31 15.94 16.84
N ASN A 70 18.46 15.41 16.40
CA ASN A 70 18.56 14.48 15.27
C ASN A 70 18.00 13.10 15.63
N VAL A 71 16.68 12.99 15.58
CA VAL A 71 15.91 11.76 15.43
C VAL A 71 14.90 12.09 14.34
N VAL A 72 14.81 11.28 13.29
CA VAL A 72 13.74 11.44 12.29
C VAL A 72 12.43 11.08 12.98
N GLN A 73 11.81 12.05 13.67
CA GLN A 73 10.43 11.93 14.13
C GLN A 73 9.55 11.97 12.88
N TYR A 74 9.25 10.78 12.37
CA TYR A 74 8.17 10.58 11.43
C TYR A 74 6.86 10.96 12.12
N ASP A 75 6.30 12.10 11.74
CA ASP A 75 5.15 12.67 12.43
C ASP A 75 3.89 11.91 12.03
N ARG A 76 3.35 11.13 12.97
CA ARG A 76 2.11 10.35 12.82
C ARG A 76 0.83 11.22 12.69
N ARG A 77 0.94 12.51 12.34
CA ARG A 77 -0.11 13.52 12.63
C ARG A 77 -0.68 14.31 11.45
N SER A 78 -0.11 14.25 10.24
CA SER A 78 -0.80 14.81 9.06
C SER A 78 -1.59 13.72 8.35
N GLY A 79 -2.78 13.42 8.88
CA GLY A 79 -3.80 12.71 8.09
C GLY A 79 -4.26 13.67 6.99
N ASP A 80 -3.55 13.73 5.88
CA ASP A 80 -3.93 14.64 4.80
C ASP A 80 -5.08 14.01 4.01
N LEU A 81 -6.24 14.65 4.07
CA LEU A 81 -7.42 14.22 3.35
C LEU A 81 -7.33 14.75 1.92
N VAL A 82 -7.29 13.84 0.95
CA VAL A 82 -7.14 14.15 -0.48
C VAL A 82 -8.46 13.89 -1.20
N TRP A 83 -8.95 14.87 -1.97
CA TRP A 83 -10.03 14.67 -2.92
C TRP A 83 -9.66 15.30 -4.25
N ASN A 84 -9.99 14.61 -5.34
CA ASN A 84 -9.87 15.19 -6.68
C ASN A 84 -11.17 15.95 -6.96
N GLN A 85 -11.07 17.13 -7.56
CA GLN A 85 -12.17 18.09 -7.82
C GLN A 85 -13.56 17.46 -8.03
N GLY A 86 -14.62 18.06 -7.48
CA GLY A 86 -15.99 17.58 -7.61
C GLY A 86 -16.75 17.60 -6.29
N ALA A 87 -18.03 17.20 -6.31
CA ALA A 87 -18.79 16.99 -5.09
C ALA A 87 -18.38 15.64 -4.49
N PHE A 88 -17.74 15.65 -3.32
CA PHE A 88 -17.40 14.44 -2.57
C PHE A 88 -18.57 13.45 -2.52
N LYS A 89 -18.38 12.26 -3.09
CA LYS A 89 -19.41 11.21 -3.12
C LYS A 89 -19.20 10.15 -2.06
N SER A 90 -17.98 9.66 -1.86
CA SER A 90 -17.70 8.66 -0.83
C SER A 90 -16.20 8.47 -0.59
N PHE A 91 -15.84 7.91 0.57
CA PHE A 91 -14.56 7.21 0.70
C PHE A 91 -14.56 5.99 -0.22
N PRO A 92 -13.39 5.48 -0.66
CA PRO A 92 -13.33 4.19 -1.33
C PRO A 92 -13.85 3.11 -0.37
N VAL A 93 -15.07 2.65 -0.62
CA VAL A 93 -15.70 1.55 0.13
C VAL A 93 -15.70 0.30 -0.72
N HIS A 94 -15.26 -0.81 -0.11
CA HIS A 94 -15.50 -2.22 -0.48
C HIS A 94 -14.95 -2.81 -1.78
N SER A 95 -14.36 -2.07 -2.71
CA SER A 95 -13.77 -2.71 -3.91
C SER A 95 -12.59 -2.01 -4.55
N GLU A 96 -12.43 -0.70 -4.37
CA GLU A 96 -11.36 0.02 -5.06
C GLU A 96 -10.05 -0.09 -4.29
N SER A 97 -9.15 -0.93 -4.80
CA SER A 97 -7.81 -1.16 -4.26
C SER A 97 -6.69 -0.67 -5.20
N ASN A 98 -7.05 -0.07 -6.34
CA ASN A 98 -6.12 0.50 -7.29
C ASN A 98 -5.89 1.99 -6.99
N PHE A 99 -4.65 2.33 -6.65
CA PHE A 99 -4.25 3.69 -6.32
C PHE A 99 -4.42 4.67 -7.49
N LYS A 100 -4.17 4.24 -8.73
CA LYS A 100 -4.35 5.08 -9.92
C LYS A 100 -5.82 5.42 -10.15
N ILE A 101 -6.73 4.44 -10.02
CA ILE A 101 -8.17 4.70 -10.11
C ILE A 101 -8.60 5.68 -9.00
N LEU A 102 -8.11 5.47 -7.77
CA LEU A 102 -8.40 6.34 -6.65
C LEU A 102 -7.93 7.79 -6.89
N ARG A 103 -6.73 7.98 -7.45
CA ARG A 103 -6.18 9.32 -7.75
C ARG A 103 -6.82 10.01 -8.94
N GLN A 104 -7.45 9.27 -9.84
CA GLN A 104 -8.09 9.85 -11.03
C GLN A 104 -9.60 10.06 -10.86
N SER A 105 -10.20 9.46 -9.85
CA SER A 105 -11.63 9.58 -9.58
C SER A 105 -11.97 10.90 -8.89
N ALA A 106 -12.93 11.65 -9.45
CA ALA A 106 -13.57 12.81 -8.82
C ALA A 106 -14.51 12.43 -7.66
N ASP A 107 -14.85 11.15 -7.54
CA ASP A 107 -15.88 10.67 -6.63
C ASP A 107 -15.31 10.26 -5.27
N PHE A 108 -14.01 9.97 -5.21
CA PHE A 108 -13.34 9.45 -4.03
C PHE A 108 -12.56 10.50 -3.25
N CYS A 109 -12.62 10.36 -1.93
CA CYS A 109 -11.71 11.00 -1.01
C CYS A 109 -10.93 9.92 -0.23
N PHE A 110 -9.65 10.14 -0.01
CA PHE A 110 -8.79 9.17 0.69
C PHE A 110 -7.78 9.88 1.58
N PHE A 111 -7.19 9.13 2.51
CA PHE A 111 -6.14 9.63 3.38
C PHE A 111 -4.79 9.37 2.73
N ASP A 112 -3.98 10.41 2.59
CA ASP A 112 -2.64 10.28 2.06
C ASP A 112 -1.76 9.44 3.00
N LYS A 113 -1.34 8.27 2.51
CA LYS A 113 -0.41 7.36 3.18
C LYS A 113 0.97 7.35 2.55
N THR A 114 1.24 8.22 1.57
CA THR A 114 2.48 8.17 0.79
C THR A 114 3.71 8.56 1.60
N ALA A 115 3.55 9.32 2.70
CA ALA A 115 4.64 9.56 3.64
C ALA A 115 5.26 8.24 4.17
N PHE A 116 4.47 7.17 4.29
CA PHE A 116 4.96 5.88 4.83
C PHE A 116 5.95 5.21 3.88
N ILE A 117 6.02 5.60 2.61
CA ILE A 117 7.02 5.10 1.66
C ILE A 117 8.44 5.34 2.21
N MET A 118 8.70 6.50 2.82
CA MET A 118 9.99 6.79 3.44
C MET A 118 10.29 5.86 4.62
N ALA A 119 9.30 5.60 5.47
CA ALA A 119 9.44 4.67 6.58
C ALA A 119 9.71 3.25 6.06
N ILE A 120 8.96 2.79 5.05
CA ILE A 120 9.11 1.47 4.42
C ILE A 120 10.51 1.29 3.83
N GLU A 121 11.01 2.29 3.12
CA GLU A 121 12.36 2.27 2.51
C GLU A 121 13.48 2.25 3.56
N SER A 122 13.22 2.67 4.80
CA SER A 122 14.21 2.60 5.89
C SER A 122 14.41 1.18 6.47
N PHE A 123 13.47 0.26 6.23
CA PHE A 123 13.63 -1.14 6.65
C PHE A 123 14.62 -1.86 5.74
N HIS A 124 15.61 -2.48 6.38
CA HIS A 124 16.71 -3.21 5.74
C HIS A 124 16.33 -4.67 5.44
N GLU A 125 15.26 -5.17 6.06
CA GLU A 125 14.77 -6.51 5.83
C GLU A 125 14.24 -6.67 4.41
N PRO A 126 14.66 -7.74 3.70
CA PRO A 126 14.32 -7.93 2.30
C PRO A 126 12.87 -8.37 2.08
N ALA A 127 12.16 -8.77 3.14
CA ALA A 127 10.74 -9.09 3.07
C ALA A 127 9.96 -8.46 4.23
N LEU A 128 8.92 -7.69 3.91
CA LEU A 128 8.04 -7.03 4.88
C LEU A 128 6.63 -7.61 4.79
N VAL A 129 6.07 -8.01 5.94
CA VAL A 129 4.75 -8.64 6.04
C VAL A 129 3.78 -7.73 6.78
N PHE A 130 2.71 -7.35 6.09
CA PHE A 130 1.62 -6.54 6.59
C PHE A 130 0.39 -7.42 6.88
N LEU A 131 0.28 -7.88 8.13
CA LEU A 131 -0.86 -8.60 8.67
C LEU A 131 -1.85 -7.64 9.34
N ARG A 132 -3.02 -7.45 8.72
CA ARG A 132 -4.09 -6.61 9.27
C ARG A 132 -5.44 -7.22 8.92
N PRO A 133 -6.50 -6.96 9.71
CA PRO A 133 -7.85 -7.39 9.40
C PRO A 133 -8.27 -7.06 7.96
N ARG A 134 -9.26 -7.78 7.43
CA ARG A 134 -9.84 -7.47 6.11
C ARG A 134 -10.30 -6.00 6.06
N ARG A 135 -10.24 -5.38 4.88
CA ARG A 135 -10.62 -3.97 4.62
C ARG A 135 -9.77 -2.89 5.28
N SER A 136 -8.61 -3.24 5.84
CA SER A 136 -7.62 -2.27 6.35
C SER A 136 -6.81 -1.53 5.26
N GLY A 137 -7.19 -1.62 3.99
CA GLY A 137 -6.48 -0.92 2.90
C GLY A 137 -5.13 -1.52 2.48
N LYS A 138 -4.83 -2.77 2.86
CA LYS A 138 -3.58 -3.46 2.50
C LYS A 138 -3.30 -3.47 0.99
N SER A 139 -4.28 -3.90 0.19
CA SER A 139 -4.17 -3.95 -1.27
C SER A 139 -3.97 -2.57 -1.89
N LEU A 140 -4.63 -1.54 -1.34
CA LEU A 140 -4.41 -0.15 -1.75
C LEU A 140 -3.00 0.34 -1.39
N GLY A 141 -2.49 -0.04 -0.21
CA GLY A 141 -1.11 0.24 0.19
C GLY A 141 -0.09 -0.40 -0.77
N LEU A 142 -0.27 -1.68 -1.10
CA LEU A 142 0.56 -2.34 -2.12
C LEU A 142 0.43 -1.68 -3.49
N SER A 143 -0.78 -1.31 -3.91
CA SER A 143 -0.99 -0.59 -5.17
C SER A 143 -0.28 0.77 -5.16
N THR A 144 -0.29 1.49 -4.05
CA THR A 144 0.44 2.77 -3.90
C THR A 144 1.94 2.55 -4.06
N LEU A 145 2.51 1.53 -3.42
CA LEU A 145 3.92 1.17 -3.57
C LEU A 145 4.25 0.76 -5.01
N ALA A 146 3.39 -0.02 -5.67
CA ALA A 146 3.58 -0.45 -7.04
C ALA A 146 3.66 0.76 -7.99
N HIS A 147 2.70 1.69 -7.88
CA HIS A 147 2.68 2.89 -8.71
C HIS A 147 3.84 3.85 -8.43
N PHE A 148 4.34 3.92 -7.20
CA PHE A 148 5.48 4.79 -6.88
C PHE A 148 6.81 4.20 -7.37
N HIS A 149 7.05 2.91 -7.11
CA HIS A 149 8.33 2.26 -7.38
C HIS A 149 8.44 1.67 -8.80
N GLY A 150 7.32 1.30 -9.41
CA GLY A 150 7.25 0.65 -10.72
C GLY A 150 7.72 1.54 -11.85
N ARG A 151 8.68 1.05 -12.63
CA ARG A 151 9.26 1.76 -13.77
C ARG A 151 8.22 2.12 -14.83
N GLU A 152 7.27 1.23 -15.08
CA GLU A 152 6.13 1.39 -15.98
C GLU A 152 5.24 2.57 -15.60
N HIS A 153 5.21 2.96 -14.32
CA HIS A 153 4.41 4.06 -13.80
C HIS A 153 5.16 5.39 -13.70
N LEU A 154 6.47 5.41 -13.97
CA LEU A 154 7.26 6.64 -13.90
C LEU A 154 6.70 7.80 -14.75
N PRO A 155 6.19 7.58 -15.98
CA PRO A 155 5.57 8.65 -16.77
C PRO A 155 4.34 9.28 -16.09
N ASP A 156 3.63 8.51 -15.26
CA ASP A 156 2.42 8.94 -14.56
C ASP A 156 2.73 9.60 -13.20
N TYR A 157 4.00 9.79 -12.82
CA TYR A 157 4.38 10.25 -11.49
C TYR A 157 3.66 11.53 -11.04
N LYS A 158 3.70 12.58 -11.88
CA LYS A 158 3.05 13.87 -11.54
C LYS A 158 1.56 13.67 -11.29
N LEU A 159 0.89 12.97 -12.20
CA LEU A 159 -0.54 12.69 -12.09
C LEU A 159 -0.91 11.95 -10.79
N LEU A 160 -0.06 11.04 -10.34
CA LEU A 160 -0.35 10.16 -9.21
C LEU A 160 0.14 10.68 -7.86
N PHE A 161 1.24 11.42 -7.83
CA PHE A 161 1.94 11.76 -6.58
C PHE A 161 2.13 13.25 -6.35
N GLU A 162 1.94 14.12 -7.35
CA GLU A 162 2.04 15.56 -7.14
C GLU A 162 1.10 16.02 -6.01
N GLY A 163 1.64 16.84 -5.10
CA GLY A 163 0.91 17.34 -3.94
C GLY A 163 0.71 16.33 -2.80
N LEU A 164 1.09 15.07 -2.96
CA LEU A 164 1.11 14.11 -1.84
C LEU A 164 2.38 14.28 -1.00
N ALA A 165 2.35 13.78 0.23
CA ALA A 165 3.45 13.91 1.18
C ALA A 165 4.78 13.36 0.64
N ILE A 166 4.76 12.29 -0.17
CA ILE A 166 5.99 11.75 -0.78
C ILE A 166 6.63 12.69 -1.81
N ASP A 167 5.86 13.60 -2.41
CA ASP A 167 6.34 14.49 -3.47
C ASP A 167 7.41 15.45 -2.95
N GLU A 168 7.25 15.94 -1.72
CA GLU A 168 8.26 16.76 -1.05
C GLU A 168 9.59 16.01 -0.86
N HIS A 169 9.53 14.70 -0.61
CA HIS A 169 10.74 13.88 -0.49
C HIS A 169 11.41 13.65 -1.85
N VAL A 170 10.64 13.51 -2.92
CA VAL A 170 11.17 13.41 -4.29
C VAL A 170 11.80 14.73 -4.72
N ALA A 171 11.15 15.87 -4.48
CA ALA A 171 11.68 17.19 -4.79
C ALA A 171 13.02 17.48 -4.09
N HIS A 172 13.21 16.94 -2.88
CA HIS A 172 14.46 17.03 -2.11
C HIS A 172 15.47 15.89 -2.39
N ASN A 173 15.26 15.08 -3.43
CA ASN A 173 16.14 13.95 -3.80
C ASN A 173 16.38 12.94 -2.67
N ARG A 174 15.42 12.77 -1.76
CA ARG A 174 15.51 11.80 -0.65
C ARG A 174 15.06 10.40 -1.06
N VAL A 175 14.24 10.32 -2.11
CA VAL A 175 13.71 9.07 -2.69
C VAL A 175 13.45 9.30 -4.18
N PHE A 176 13.48 8.23 -4.97
CA PHE A 176 13.28 8.31 -6.42
C PHE A 176 12.21 7.30 -6.87
N PRO A 177 11.18 7.74 -7.62
CA PRO A 177 10.16 6.86 -8.17
C PRO A 177 10.70 6.04 -9.35
N GLY A 178 9.99 4.97 -9.72
CA GLY A 178 10.24 4.21 -10.96
C GLY A 178 11.60 3.50 -11.04
N ARG A 179 12.12 3.03 -9.90
CA ARG A 179 13.45 2.41 -9.77
C ARG A 179 13.41 0.88 -9.77
N TYR A 180 12.25 0.27 -9.89
CA TYR A 180 12.11 -1.19 -9.81
C TYR A 180 11.14 -1.71 -10.87
N PHE A 181 11.33 -2.97 -11.24
CA PHE A 181 10.26 -3.74 -11.86
C PHE A 181 9.39 -4.35 -10.77
N VAL A 182 8.08 -4.30 -10.91
CA VAL A 182 7.10 -4.78 -9.94
C VAL A 182 6.54 -6.11 -10.44
N LEU A 183 6.79 -7.17 -9.68
CA LEU A 183 6.20 -8.49 -9.92
C LEU A 183 5.13 -8.73 -8.86
N LYS A 184 3.86 -8.62 -9.25
CA LYS A 184 2.71 -8.73 -8.34
C LYS A 184 2.00 -10.07 -8.50
N PHE A 185 1.71 -10.71 -7.38
CA PHE A 185 0.87 -11.90 -7.26
C PHE A 185 -0.38 -11.56 -6.44
N ASP A 186 -1.56 -11.94 -6.94
CA ASP A 186 -2.83 -11.77 -6.24
C ASP A 186 -3.43 -13.14 -5.92
N PHE A 187 -3.25 -13.57 -4.66
CA PHE A 187 -3.75 -14.86 -4.22
C PHE A 187 -5.27 -14.86 -3.99
N SER A 188 -5.93 -13.70 -3.99
CA SER A 188 -7.38 -13.58 -3.79
C SER A 188 -8.17 -14.28 -4.91
N ALA A 189 -7.60 -14.32 -6.12
CA ALA A 189 -8.23 -14.83 -7.34
C ALA A 189 -8.08 -16.34 -7.57
N VAL A 190 -7.30 -17.05 -6.74
CA VAL A 190 -7.06 -18.50 -6.91
C VAL A 190 -8.32 -19.30 -6.59
N ASP A 191 -8.64 -20.31 -7.42
CA ASP A 191 -9.70 -21.28 -7.12
C ASP A 191 -9.28 -22.13 -5.91
N ARG A 192 -10.06 -22.01 -4.84
CA ARG A 192 -9.85 -22.71 -3.57
C ARG A 192 -10.69 -23.98 -3.49
N SER A 193 -10.76 -24.72 -4.60
CA SER A 193 -11.51 -25.97 -4.68
C SER A 193 -11.14 -26.94 -3.56
N GLN A 194 -12.11 -27.65 -3.02
CA GLN A 194 -11.88 -28.76 -2.07
C GLN A 194 -11.04 -29.88 -2.72
N ASN A 195 -11.01 -29.96 -4.06
CA ASN A 195 -10.08 -30.82 -4.77
C ASN A 195 -8.68 -30.19 -4.78
N ARG A 196 -7.81 -30.71 -3.91
CA ARG A 196 -6.42 -30.28 -3.74
C ARG A 196 -5.59 -30.25 -5.04
N ASN A 197 -5.87 -31.13 -5.99
CA ASN A 197 -5.19 -31.10 -7.29
C ASN A 197 -5.64 -29.94 -8.17
N VAL A 198 -6.94 -29.63 -8.16
CA VAL A 198 -7.51 -28.47 -8.88
C VAL A 198 -6.99 -27.18 -8.27
N ALA A 199 -6.99 -27.07 -6.95
CA ALA A 199 -6.45 -25.92 -6.24
C ALA A 199 -4.95 -25.71 -6.50
N ARG A 200 -4.16 -26.80 -6.46
CA ARG A 200 -2.72 -26.75 -6.80
C ARG A 200 -2.50 -26.28 -8.25
N HIS A 201 -3.31 -26.78 -9.18
CA HIS A 201 -3.24 -26.37 -10.58
C HIS A 201 -3.62 -24.89 -10.75
N SER A 202 -4.70 -24.43 -10.11
CA SER A 202 -5.11 -23.03 -10.14
C SER A 202 -4.05 -22.10 -9.54
N LEU A 203 -3.42 -22.49 -8.42
CA LEU A 203 -2.32 -21.75 -7.83
C LEU A 203 -1.13 -21.65 -8.81
N ASN A 204 -0.74 -22.76 -9.44
CA ASN A 204 0.34 -22.78 -10.42
C ASN A 204 0.05 -21.88 -11.63
N LEU A 205 -1.19 -21.93 -12.14
CA LEU A 205 -1.65 -21.07 -13.23
C LEU A 205 -1.55 -19.59 -12.84
N MET A 206 -2.12 -19.17 -11.70
CA MET A 206 -2.10 -17.77 -11.25
C MET A 206 -0.66 -17.24 -11.12
N LEU A 207 0.23 -18.04 -10.52
CA LEU A 207 1.64 -17.66 -10.38
C LEU A 207 2.31 -17.49 -11.74
N ASN A 208 2.09 -18.44 -12.66
CA ASN A 208 2.66 -18.37 -14.00
C ASN A 208 2.07 -17.20 -14.82
N GLU A 209 0.77 -16.96 -14.75
CA GLU A 209 0.09 -15.83 -15.39
C GLU A 209 0.65 -14.49 -14.91
N SER A 210 0.89 -14.34 -13.61
CA SER A 210 1.49 -13.14 -13.03
C SER A 210 2.90 -12.86 -13.58
N ILE A 211 3.70 -13.91 -13.79
CA ILE A 211 5.05 -13.77 -14.36
C ILE A 211 5.01 -13.51 -15.87
N MET A 212 4.07 -14.13 -16.60
CA MET A 212 3.86 -13.82 -18.02
C MET A 212 3.47 -12.35 -18.20
N GLU A 213 2.59 -11.83 -17.34
CA GLU A 213 2.18 -10.42 -17.37
C GLU A 213 3.34 -9.48 -17.03
N PHE A 214 4.21 -9.87 -16.10
CA PHE A 214 5.46 -9.16 -15.83
C PHE A 214 6.33 -9.05 -17.09
N TYR A 215 6.51 -10.15 -17.85
CA TYR A 215 7.28 -10.09 -19.09
C TYR A 215 6.64 -9.17 -20.13
N ARG A 216 5.31 -9.19 -20.27
CA ARG A 216 4.61 -8.27 -21.19
C ARG A 216 4.77 -6.81 -20.77
N THR A 217 4.61 -6.54 -19.48
CA THR A 217 4.74 -5.18 -18.91
C THR A 217 6.14 -4.61 -19.14
N TYR A 218 7.18 -5.44 -19.00
CA TYR A 218 8.56 -4.99 -19.09
C TYR A 218 9.27 -5.37 -20.39
N GLU A 219 8.56 -5.89 -21.40
CA GLU A 219 9.12 -6.20 -22.73
C GLU A 219 10.00 -5.06 -23.29
N PRO A 220 9.62 -3.76 -23.21
CA PRO A 220 10.47 -2.66 -23.69
C PRO A 220 11.86 -2.58 -23.03
N TYR A 221 12.03 -3.22 -21.87
CA TYR A 221 13.23 -3.22 -21.04
C TYR A 221 13.99 -4.55 -21.06
N LEU A 222 13.34 -5.65 -21.43
CA LEU A 222 13.91 -7.00 -21.26
C LEU A 222 14.88 -7.43 -22.37
N ARG A 223 15.11 -6.57 -23.38
CA ARG A 223 16.00 -6.81 -24.54
C ARG A 223 15.64 -8.08 -25.36
N ARG A 224 14.48 -8.67 -25.09
CA ARG A 224 13.89 -9.85 -25.73
C ARG A 224 12.38 -9.63 -25.76
N SER A 225 11.71 -10.20 -26.75
CA SER A 225 10.24 -10.16 -26.78
C SER A 225 9.66 -10.92 -25.59
N ALA A 226 8.47 -10.53 -25.15
CA ALA A 226 7.75 -11.26 -24.13
C ALA A 226 7.46 -12.70 -24.58
N ASP A 227 7.07 -12.88 -25.84
CA ASP A 227 6.75 -14.19 -26.42
C ASP A 227 7.94 -15.16 -26.34
N ASP A 228 9.16 -14.73 -26.68
CA ASP A 228 10.36 -15.56 -26.59
C ASP A 228 10.66 -16.00 -25.14
N LEU A 229 10.38 -15.13 -24.16
CA LEU A 229 10.56 -15.45 -22.75
C LEU A 229 9.49 -16.41 -22.24
N ILE A 230 8.26 -16.26 -22.73
CA ILE A 230 7.09 -17.09 -22.38
C ILE A 230 7.17 -18.47 -23.05
N GLU A 231 7.78 -18.62 -24.21
CA GLU A 231 7.97 -19.93 -24.85
C GLU A 231 8.87 -20.86 -24.02
N ASN A 232 9.83 -20.28 -23.29
CA ASN A 232 10.76 -21.02 -22.43
C ASN A 232 10.22 -21.27 -21.01
N PHE A 233 8.94 -21.00 -20.78
CA PHE A 233 8.32 -21.03 -19.46
C PHE A 233 7.97 -22.46 -19.01
N ILE A 234 8.21 -22.77 -17.73
CA ILE A 234 7.95 -24.11 -17.18
C ILE A 234 6.52 -24.13 -16.65
N LYS A 235 5.58 -24.40 -17.56
CA LYS A 235 4.12 -24.25 -17.34
C LYS A 235 3.58 -25.03 -16.14
N ASP A 236 4.17 -26.16 -15.78
CA ASP A 236 3.72 -26.99 -14.65
C ASP A 236 4.50 -26.73 -13.35
N ASP A 237 5.51 -25.85 -13.36
CA ASP A 237 6.33 -25.51 -12.20
C ASP A 237 6.58 -24.00 -12.11
N ALA A 238 5.66 -23.31 -11.45
CA ALA A 238 5.75 -21.88 -11.21
C ALA A 238 6.97 -21.47 -10.37
N SER A 239 7.52 -22.37 -9.54
CA SER A 239 8.71 -22.07 -8.75
C SER A 239 9.93 -21.99 -9.66
N ALA A 240 10.10 -22.96 -10.55
CA ALA A 240 11.16 -22.97 -11.53
C ALA A 240 11.02 -21.80 -12.53
N SER A 241 9.79 -21.48 -12.94
CA SER A 241 9.48 -20.33 -13.78
C SER A 241 9.84 -18.99 -13.12
N LEU A 242 9.57 -18.82 -11.83
CA LEU A 242 10.01 -17.63 -11.08
C LEU A 242 11.54 -17.51 -11.05
N ILE A 243 12.24 -18.61 -10.77
CA ILE A 243 13.72 -18.64 -10.77
C ILE A 243 14.27 -18.22 -12.15
N ALA A 244 13.68 -18.73 -13.23
CA ALA A 244 14.07 -18.35 -14.59
C ALA A 244 13.87 -16.84 -14.84
N CYS A 245 12.72 -16.29 -14.42
CA CYS A 245 12.44 -14.85 -14.51
C CYS A 245 13.45 -13.99 -13.75
N VAL A 246 13.72 -14.32 -12.49
CA VAL A 246 14.71 -13.63 -11.67
C VAL A 246 16.09 -13.66 -12.33
N ASN A 247 16.49 -14.80 -12.89
CA ASN A 247 17.78 -14.95 -13.58
C ASN A 247 17.87 -14.12 -14.87
N VAL A 248 16.77 -14.02 -15.64
CA VAL A 248 16.69 -13.17 -16.83
C VAL A 248 16.91 -11.71 -16.44
N VAL A 249 16.15 -11.21 -15.46
CA VAL A 249 16.26 -9.82 -15.00
C VAL A 249 17.65 -9.55 -14.43
N HIS A 250 18.19 -10.46 -13.59
CA HIS A 250 19.53 -10.31 -13.02
C HIS A 250 20.60 -10.16 -14.10
N ARG A 251 20.57 -11.03 -15.13
CA ARG A 251 21.52 -10.98 -16.25
C ARG A 251 21.42 -9.68 -17.04
N ILE A 252 20.20 -9.23 -17.31
CA ILE A 252 19.97 -7.97 -18.04
C ILE A 252 20.56 -6.81 -17.24
N LEU A 253 20.18 -6.66 -15.97
CA LEU A 253 20.62 -5.54 -15.13
C LEU A 253 22.13 -5.52 -14.88
N THR A 254 22.76 -6.69 -14.73
CA THR A 254 24.22 -6.80 -14.56
C THR A 254 25.01 -6.57 -15.85
N SER A 255 24.38 -6.67 -17.02
CA SER A 255 25.00 -6.41 -18.33
C SER A 255 24.89 -4.95 -18.80
N VAL A 256 24.30 -4.07 -17.99
CA VAL A 256 24.15 -2.65 -18.33
C VAL A 256 25.45 -1.91 -17.98
N GLU A 257 26.23 -1.56 -19.00
CA GLU A 257 27.47 -0.78 -18.82
C GLU A 257 27.25 0.73 -19.02
N ASN A 258 26.32 1.11 -19.92
CA ASN A 258 26.07 2.51 -20.25
C ASN A 258 25.23 3.20 -19.16
N PRO A 259 25.74 4.26 -18.48
CA PRO A 259 24.98 5.00 -17.49
C PRO A 259 23.71 5.67 -18.03
N GLU A 260 23.65 5.95 -19.33
CA GLU A 260 22.49 6.58 -19.98
C GLU A 260 21.39 5.57 -20.37
N ASP A 261 21.67 4.26 -20.30
CA ASP A 261 20.64 3.23 -20.51
C ASP A 261 19.55 3.40 -19.44
N PRO A 262 18.25 3.46 -19.79
CA PRO A 262 17.16 3.51 -18.83
C PRO A 262 17.24 2.44 -17.74
N LEU A 263 17.83 1.28 -18.05
CA LEU A 263 18.06 0.18 -17.12
C LEU A 263 19.12 0.47 -16.05
N SER A 264 20.04 1.41 -16.28
CA SER A 264 21.10 1.78 -15.30
C SER A 264 20.50 2.29 -13.98
N LYS A 265 19.26 2.80 -14.06
CA LYS A 265 18.50 3.36 -12.96
C LYS A 265 17.69 2.31 -12.20
N ILE A 266 17.53 1.10 -12.75
CA ILE A 266 16.72 0.03 -12.18
C ILE A 266 17.54 -0.75 -11.16
N LYS A 267 16.97 -0.95 -9.98
CA LYS A 267 17.63 -1.56 -8.81
C LYS A 267 17.24 -3.03 -8.59
N GLY A 268 16.38 -3.58 -9.45
CA GLY A 268 15.89 -4.96 -9.40
C GLY A 268 14.37 -5.04 -9.41
N ILE A 269 13.86 -6.09 -8.77
CA ILE A 269 12.45 -6.46 -8.70
C ILE A 269 11.93 -6.18 -7.29
N TYR A 270 10.80 -5.48 -7.21
CA TYR A 270 9.93 -5.47 -6.05
C TYR A 270 8.85 -6.53 -6.24
N LEU A 271 8.92 -7.59 -5.45
CA LEU A 271 7.93 -8.67 -5.47
C LEU A 271 6.80 -8.32 -4.50
N MET A 272 5.55 -8.42 -4.94
CA MET A 272 4.38 -8.14 -4.12
C MET A 272 3.47 -9.37 -4.09
N ALA A 273 3.12 -9.86 -2.91
CA ALA A 273 2.20 -10.97 -2.73
C ALA A 273 0.99 -10.50 -1.92
N ASP A 274 -0.12 -10.24 -2.62
CA ASP A 274 -1.36 -9.81 -1.99
C ASP A 274 -2.23 -10.99 -1.56
N GLU A 275 -2.87 -10.86 -0.40
CA GLU A 275 -3.69 -11.88 0.25
C GLU A 275 -3.05 -13.28 0.28
N TYR A 276 -1.74 -13.37 0.59
CA TYR A 276 -0.96 -14.62 0.48
C TYR A 276 -1.58 -15.80 1.26
N ASP A 277 -2.28 -15.50 2.35
CA ASP A 277 -2.90 -16.47 3.24
C ASP A 277 -4.26 -16.96 2.74
N SER A 278 -4.84 -16.28 1.76
CA SER A 278 -6.18 -16.59 1.25
C SER A 278 -6.28 -18.01 0.69
N TYR A 279 -5.22 -18.52 0.04
CA TYR A 279 -5.17 -19.90 -0.45
C TYR A 279 -5.19 -20.91 0.70
N SER A 280 -4.30 -20.72 1.68
CA SER A 280 -4.16 -21.65 2.82
C SER A 280 -5.35 -21.61 3.77
N ASN A 281 -6.01 -20.47 3.95
CA ASN A 281 -7.15 -20.31 4.86
C ASN A 281 -8.30 -21.29 4.60
N GLU A 282 -8.50 -21.73 3.35
CA GLU A 282 -9.53 -22.72 3.01
C GLU A 282 -9.19 -24.13 3.50
N TYR A 283 -7.89 -24.46 3.58
CA TYR A 283 -7.40 -25.79 3.96
C TYR A 283 -7.00 -25.89 5.44
N LEU A 284 -7.00 -24.77 6.19
CA LEU A 284 -6.66 -24.73 7.61
C LEU A 284 -7.73 -25.35 8.53
N VAL A 285 -8.92 -25.71 8.02
CA VAL A 285 -10.02 -26.32 8.79
C VAL A 285 -10.34 -27.73 8.32
N GLN A 286 -9.45 -28.71 8.60
CA GLN A 286 -9.82 -30.14 8.69
C GLN A 286 -8.90 -30.87 9.68
N ASN A 287 -9.13 -30.68 10.97
CA ASN A 287 -8.56 -31.52 12.04
C ASN A 287 -9.70 -32.11 12.90
N ASP A 288 -10.52 -32.97 12.29
CA ASP A 288 -11.06 -34.10 13.05
C ASP A 288 -10.00 -35.21 13.02
N SER A 289 -9.29 -35.30 14.14
CA SER A 289 -8.00 -35.95 14.34
C SER A 289 -8.03 -37.49 14.37
N VAL A 290 -8.82 -38.17 13.53
CA VAL A 290 -9.00 -39.65 13.67
C VAL A 290 -8.58 -40.48 12.46
N HIS A 291 -8.45 -39.94 11.25
CA HIS A 291 -8.21 -40.78 10.05
C HIS A 291 -7.15 -40.29 9.05
N TRP A 292 -6.21 -39.44 9.45
CA TRP A 292 -5.17 -38.97 8.52
C TRP A 292 -4.18 -40.08 8.12
N LYS A 293 -4.27 -40.53 6.86
CA LYS A 293 -3.16 -41.12 6.11
C LYS A 293 -2.85 -40.20 4.93
N PRO A 294 -1.68 -39.55 4.87
CA PRO A 294 -1.32 -38.73 3.72
C PRO A 294 -1.19 -39.63 2.50
N THR A 295 -1.93 -39.32 1.44
CA THR A 295 -1.73 -39.97 0.13
C THR A 295 -0.42 -39.42 -0.42
N GLN A 296 0.60 -40.28 -0.56
CA GLN A 296 1.90 -39.86 -1.10
C GLN A 296 1.72 -39.23 -2.50
N GLY A 297 2.24 -38.02 -2.69
CA GLY A 297 2.57 -37.49 -4.02
C GLY A 297 1.88 -36.20 -4.48
N ALA A 298 0.89 -35.66 -3.77
CA ALA A 298 0.21 -34.43 -4.19
C ALA A 298 -0.26 -33.59 -2.99
N GLU A 299 0.69 -33.03 -2.24
CA GLU A 299 0.39 -32.06 -1.19
C GLU A 299 0.51 -30.65 -1.80
N PRO A 300 -0.59 -29.87 -1.91
CA PRO A 300 -0.55 -28.48 -2.39
C PRO A 300 0.44 -27.59 -1.64
N ASP A 301 0.70 -27.92 -0.37
CA ASP A 301 1.74 -27.31 0.47
C ASP A 301 3.11 -27.33 -0.18
N SER A 302 3.43 -28.33 -1.02
CA SER A 302 4.72 -28.43 -1.72
C SER A 302 4.92 -27.34 -2.77
N LEU A 303 3.86 -26.92 -3.47
CA LEU A 303 3.95 -25.86 -4.47
C LEU A 303 4.16 -24.50 -3.81
N LEU A 304 3.40 -24.21 -2.74
CA LEU A 304 3.56 -22.96 -1.99
C LEU A 304 4.93 -22.89 -1.28
N LYS A 305 5.40 -24.03 -0.73
CA LYS A 305 6.77 -24.18 -0.20
C LYS A 305 7.82 -23.90 -1.27
N GLY A 306 7.68 -24.50 -2.45
CA GLY A 306 8.58 -24.30 -3.59
C GLY A 306 8.61 -22.85 -4.04
N PHE A 307 7.44 -22.20 -4.14
CA PHE A 307 7.31 -20.81 -4.52
C PHE A 307 8.04 -19.88 -3.54
N TRP A 308 7.78 -20.00 -2.24
CA TRP A 308 8.47 -19.15 -1.25
C TRP A 308 9.97 -19.45 -1.14
N ALA A 309 10.39 -20.69 -1.38
CA ALA A 309 11.80 -21.03 -1.50
C ALA A 309 12.45 -20.35 -2.72
N ALA A 310 11.75 -20.28 -3.86
CA ALA A 310 12.17 -19.56 -5.05
C ALA A 310 12.21 -18.03 -4.84
N VAL A 311 11.23 -17.46 -4.14
CA VAL A 311 11.26 -16.05 -3.72
C VAL A 311 12.50 -15.81 -2.85
N LYS A 312 12.73 -16.66 -1.85
CA LYS A 312 13.87 -16.54 -0.94
C LYS A 312 15.21 -16.63 -1.67
N SER A 313 15.36 -17.54 -2.64
CA SER A 313 16.60 -17.66 -3.41
C SER A 313 16.83 -16.46 -4.33
N GLY A 314 15.76 -15.80 -4.79
CA GLY A 314 15.84 -14.57 -5.56
C GLY A 314 16.15 -13.32 -4.73
N LEU A 315 15.82 -13.31 -3.43
CA LEU A 315 16.13 -12.17 -2.54
C LEU A 315 17.63 -11.94 -2.44
N GLY A 316 18.06 -10.69 -2.66
CA GLY A 316 19.47 -10.31 -2.68
C GLY A 316 20.18 -10.57 -4.02
N SER A 317 19.48 -11.14 -5.01
CA SER A 317 19.93 -11.19 -6.41
C SER A 317 19.22 -10.12 -7.24
N ALA A 318 18.26 -10.49 -8.09
CA ALA A 318 17.38 -9.54 -8.77
C ALA A 318 16.15 -9.15 -7.95
N ILE A 319 15.70 -9.93 -6.95
CA ILE A 319 14.62 -9.48 -6.06
C ILE A 319 15.22 -8.63 -4.95
N SER A 320 14.97 -7.33 -5.01
CA SER A 320 15.51 -6.35 -4.05
C SER A 320 14.71 -6.34 -2.76
N LYS A 321 13.38 -6.42 -2.87
CA LYS A 321 12.46 -6.41 -1.73
C LYS A 321 11.17 -7.15 -2.04
N CYS A 322 10.56 -7.73 -1.01
CA CYS A 322 9.31 -8.44 -1.07
C CYS A 322 8.30 -7.81 -0.10
N TYR A 323 7.09 -7.53 -0.58
CA TYR A 323 6.00 -6.99 0.21
C TYR A 323 4.84 -7.98 0.24
N ILE A 324 4.43 -8.39 1.43
CA ILE A 324 3.43 -9.45 1.62
C ILE A 324 2.28 -8.90 2.45
N THR A 325 1.04 -9.13 2.05
CA THR A 325 -0.16 -8.72 2.79
C THR A 325 -1.08 -9.90 3.05
N GLY A 326 -1.66 -9.95 4.24
CA GLY A 326 -2.58 -11.01 4.64
C GLY A 326 -3.27 -10.73 5.96
N VAL A 327 -3.90 -11.75 6.54
CA VAL A 327 -4.53 -11.70 7.86
C VAL A 327 -3.80 -12.58 8.87
N LEU A 328 -3.44 -13.81 8.50
CA LEU A 328 -2.90 -14.82 9.44
C LEU A 328 -1.44 -15.21 9.16
N PRO A 329 -0.54 -15.15 10.18
CA PRO A 329 0.88 -15.49 10.01
C PRO A 329 1.13 -16.97 9.74
N GLN A 330 0.19 -17.85 10.12
CA GLN A 330 0.36 -19.29 10.17
C GLN A 330 0.71 -19.90 8.80
N CYS A 331 0.15 -19.34 7.72
CA CYS A 331 0.38 -19.81 6.36
C CYS A 331 1.84 -19.64 5.92
N LEU A 332 2.55 -18.61 6.40
CA LEU A 332 4.00 -18.44 6.16
C LEU A 332 4.83 -19.31 7.11
N ALA A 333 4.39 -19.50 8.35
CA ALA A 333 5.12 -20.31 9.33
C ALA A 333 5.13 -21.82 8.99
N ASP A 334 4.00 -22.38 8.56
CA ASP A 334 3.85 -23.81 8.29
C ASP A 334 4.25 -24.21 6.85
N ASN A 335 4.05 -23.30 5.88
CA ASN A 335 4.44 -23.51 4.47
C ASN A 335 5.81 -22.97 4.11
N THR A 336 6.56 -22.43 5.08
CA THR A 336 7.96 -22.10 4.88
C THR A 336 8.70 -22.55 6.12
N SER A 337 9.36 -23.71 6.08
CA SER A 337 10.27 -24.11 7.16
C SER A 337 11.51 -23.18 7.28
N GLY A 338 11.43 -21.93 6.81
CA GLY A 338 12.56 -21.03 6.73
C GLY A 338 12.38 -19.75 5.91
N PHE A 339 11.19 -19.15 5.73
CA PHE A 339 11.13 -17.75 5.27
C PHE A 339 11.45 -16.76 6.41
N ASN A 340 12.51 -17.07 7.15
CA ASN A 340 13.05 -16.31 8.28
C ASN A 340 13.63 -14.93 7.91
N VAL A 341 13.54 -14.57 6.63
CA VAL A 341 13.93 -13.27 6.09
C VAL A 341 12.80 -12.24 6.16
N ALA A 342 11.58 -12.67 6.51
CA ALA A 342 10.42 -11.82 6.66
C ALA A 342 10.38 -11.12 8.03
N ARG A 343 10.10 -9.82 8.01
CA ARG A 343 9.74 -9.04 9.21
C ARG A 343 8.24 -8.71 9.19
N TYR A 344 7.55 -9.04 10.28
CA TYR A 344 6.17 -8.64 10.50
C TYR A 344 6.13 -7.19 10.95
N VAL A 345 5.66 -6.30 10.08
CA VAL A 345 5.75 -4.85 10.32
C VAL A 345 4.46 -4.19 10.79
N SER A 346 3.37 -4.94 10.92
CA SER A 346 2.05 -4.40 11.26
C SER A 346 1.94 -3.78 12.65
N TRP A 347 2.85 -4.14 13.55
CA TRP A 347 2.93 -3.61 14.90
C TRP A 347 4.09 -2.62 15.07
N GLU A 348 4.88 -2.40 14.02
CA GLU A 348 5.99 -1.46 14.07
C GLU A 348 5.44 -0.04 14.16
N PRO A 349 5.85 0.74 15.16
CA PRO A 349 5.33 2.08 15.38
C PRO A 349 5.38 2.97 14.12
N GLU A 350 6.43 2.85 13.31
CA GLU A 350 6.62 3.65 12.10
C GLU A 350 5.66 3.28 10.98
N LEU A 351 5.10 2.07 10.97
CA LEU A 351 4.24 1.53 9.90
C LEU A 351 2.81 1.19 10.32
N ALA A 352 2.48 1.30 11.61
CA ALA A 352 1.16 0.97 12.14
C ALA A 352 -0.01 1.72 11.46
N GLY A 353 0.26 2.93 10.94
CA GLY A 353 -0.72 3.76 10.23
C GLY A 353 -0.73 3.60 8.71
N PHE A 354 0.14 2.75 8.14
CA PHE A 354 0.18 2.48 6.70
C PHE A 354 -1.09 1.73 6.25
N CYS A 355 -1.52 0.74 7.05
CA CYS A 355 -2.71 -0.06 6.79
C CYS A 355 -3.78 0.20 7.85
N GLY A 356 -4.79 0.97 7.46
CA GLY A 356 -5.97 1.30 8.25
C GLY A 356 -5.99 2.78 8.63
N LEU A 357 -6.99 3.13 9.43
CA LEU A 357 -7.17 4.50 9.90
C LEU A 357 -6.42 4.70 11.23
N THR A 358 -5.79 5.86 11.34
CA THR A 358 -5.17 6.42 12.53
C THR A 358 -6.09 7.46 13.15
N GLU A 359 -5.79 7.87 14.38
CA GLU A 359 -6.49 8.99 15.01
C GLU A 359 -6.41 10.27 14.17
N ALA A 360 -5.25 10.55 13.56
CA ALA A 360 -5.07 11.70 12.69
C ALA A 360 -5.98 11.65 11.45
N ASP A 361 -6.19 10.47 10.85
CA ASP A 361 -7.13 10.31 9.74
C ASP A 361 -8.57 10.57 10.18
N VAL A 362 -8.95 10.08 11.35
CA VAL A 362 -10.30 10.30 11.90
C VAL A 362 -10.52 11.79 12.19
N VAL A 363 -9.51 12.49 12.73
CA VAL A 363 -9.57 13.94 12.95
C VAL A 363 -9.65 14.69 11.63
N ALA A 364 -8.86 14.30 10.62
CA ALA A 364 -8.92 14.88 9.29
C ALA A 364 -10.28 14.67 8.62
N ALA A 365 -10.92 13.54 8.88
CA ALA A 365 -12.29 13.28 8.43
C ALA A 365 -13.30 14.26 9.05
N LEU A 366 -13.01 14.94 10.17
CA LEU A 366 -13.87 16.00 10.69
C LEU A 366 -13.85 17.25 9.79
N ALA A 367 -12.79 17.45 9.00
CA ALA A 367 -12.75 18.51 7.99
C ALA A 367 -13.71 18.24 6.82
N LEU A 368 -14.30 17.03 6.71
CA LEU A 368 -15.30 16.71 5.69
C LEU A 368 -16.48 17.67 5.70
N GLU A 369 -16.84 18.29 6.84
CA GLU A 369 -17.93 19.28 6.85
C GLU A 369 -17.65 20.45 5.91
N LYS A 370 -16.39 20.91 5.86
CA LYS A 370 -15.94 21.96 4.95
C LYS A 370 -15.93 21.48 3.49
N VAL A 371 -15.48 20.23 3.26
CA VAL A 371 -15.42 19.63 1.91
C VAL A 371 -16.82 19.35 1.35
N CYS A 372 -17.75 18.87 2.18
CA CYS A 372 -19.12 18.52 1.79
C CYS A 372 -20.05 19.73 1.67
N GLY A 373 -19.67 20.88 2.27
CA GLY A 373 -20.56 22.03 2.47
C GLY A 373 -21.80 21.72 3.33
N SER A 374 -21.81 20.60 4.06
CA SER A 374 -22.97 20.12 4.82
C SER A 374 -22.58 19.13 5.92
N THR A 375 -22.86 19.51 7.18
CA THR A 375 -22.70 18.65 8.37
C THR A 375 -23.52 17.36 8.27
N ALA A 376 -24.71 17.39 7.67
CA ALA A 376 -25.54 16.19 7.49
C ALA A 376 -24.92 15.17 6.52
N LYS A 377 -24.36 15.65 5.40
CA LYS A 377 -23.62 14.80 4.45
C LYS A 377 -22.35 14.25 5.08
N ALA A 378 -21.56 15.09 5.75
CA ALA A 378 -20.35 14.66 6.44
C ALA A 378 -20.64 13.57 7.50
N LYS A 379 -21.67 13.74 8.34
CA LYS A 379 -22.12 12.73 9.30
C LYS A 379 -22.52 11.41 8.64
N LYS A 380 -23.18 11.45 7.46
CA LYS A 380 -23.51 10.24 6.69
C LYS A 380 -22.25 9.51 6.25
N HIS A 381 -21.25 10.20 5.70
CA HIS A 381 -20.00 9.58 5.24
C HIS A 381 -19.13 9.06 6.40
N LEU A 382 -19.04 9.80 7.50
CA LEU A 382 -18.37 9.34 8.73
C LEU A 382 -19.03 8.09 9.32
N LYS A 383 -20.36 7.97 9.22
CA LYS A 383 -21.07 6.76 9.63
C LYS A 383 -20.70 5.57 8.76
N ILE A 384 -20.66 5.74 7.44
CA ILE A 384 -20.22 4.70 6.49
C ILE A 384 -18.79 4.22 6.81
N MET A 385 -17.88 5.12 7.17
CA MET A 385 -16.51 4.76 7.59
C MET A 385 -16.43 3.99 8.91
N LYS A 386 -17.41 4.16 9.81
CA LYS A 386 -17.45 3.45 11.09
C LYS A 386 -18.05 2.05 10.96
N ASP A 387 -19.03 1.91 10.07
CA ASP A 387 -19.78 0.67 9.87
C ASP A 387 -19.02 -0.35 8.99
N HIS A 388 -17.85 0.02 8.45
CA HIS A 388 -17.07 -0.72 7.46
C HIS A 388 -15.57 -0.69 7.74
#